data_AF-A0A1V5GJ76-F1
#
_entry.id   AF-A0A1V5GJ76-F1
#
_cell.length_a   1.000
_cell.length_b   1.000
_cell.length_c   1.000
_cell.angle_alpha   90.00
_cell.angle_beta   90.00
_cell.angle_gamma   90.00
#
_symmetry.space_group_name_H-M   'P 1'
#
loop_
_entity.id
_entity.type
_entity.pdbx_description
1 polymer ?
#
loop_
_entity_poly.entity_id
_entity_poly.type
_entity_poly.pdbx_seq_one_letter_code
_entity_poly.pdbx_strand_id
1 'polypeptide(L)'
;MKEKPMCPIIGANGNIYNILGIASKTLKSNDMADEAKEMYERVTSSHSYDEALCIITEYVSPCTEDEMNEEAETDSLSHQL
;
A
#
# COMPACT_ATOMS: atom_id res chain seq x y z
N MET A 1 -5.05 1.12 -17.23
CA MET A 1 -5.14 0.45 -15.91
C MET A 1 -4.55 1.43 -14.91
N LYS A 2 -5.18 1.68 -13.75
CA LYS A 2 -4.52 2.44 -12.68
C LYS A 2 -3.41 1.55 -12.12
N GLU A 3 -2.18 2.03 -12.12
CA GLU A 3 -1.09 1.33 -11.46
C GLU A 3 -1.28 1.38 -9.95
N LYS A 4 -1.02 0.26 -9.29
CA LYS A 4 -1.10 0.16 -7.84
C LYS A 4 0.22 0.62 -7.26
N PRO A 5 0.23 1.57 -6.33
CA PRO A 5 1.47 2.01 -5.72
C PRO A 5 2.08 0.89 -4.89
N MET A 6 3.40 0.85 -4.86
CA MET A 6 4.13 -0.04 -3.98
C MET A 6 3.91 0.33 -2.52
N CYS A 7 3.74 -0.69 -1.68
CA CYS A 7 3.41 -0.53 -0.28
C CYS A 7 4.23 -1.50 0.58
N PRO A 8 5.00 -0.98 1.55
CA PRO A 8 5.96 -1.78 2.33
C PRO A 8 5.23 -2.56 3.43
N ILE A 9 4.48 -3.58 3.04
CA ILE A 9 3.70 -4.43 3.96
C ILE A 9 4.30 -5.84 4.10
N ILE A 10 5.25 -6.23 3.25
CA ILE A 10 5.99 -7.49 3.40
C ILE A 10 7.00 -7.33 4.54
N GLY A 11 6.92 -8.20 5.54
CA GLY A 11 7.77 -8.13 6.73
C GLY A 11 7.34 -7.07 7.76
N ALA A 12 6.31 -6.28 7.46
CA ALA A 12 5.74 -5.34 8.42
C ALA A 12 5.13 -6.12 9.60
N ASN A 13 5.73 -5.96 10.79
CA ASN A 13 5.18 -6.52 12.01
C ASN A 13 3.97 -5.69 12.46
N GLY A 14 2.80 -6.32 12.55
CA GLY A 14 1.64 -5.66 13.14
C GLY A 14 0.33 -6.41 12.89
N ASN A 15 -0.71 -5.97 13.59
CA ASN A 15 -2.08 -6.38 13.28
C ASN A 15 -2.57 -5.69 11.99
N ILE A 16 -3.76 -6.07 11.53
CA ILE A 16 -4.35 -5.54 10.30
C ILE A 16 -4.51 -4.02 10.31
N TYR A 17 -4.69 -3.39 11.47
CA TYR A 17 -4.82 -1.94 11.56
C TYR A 17 -3.50 -1.22 11.30
N ASN A 18 -2.37 -1.83 11.66
CA ASN A 18 -1.05 -1.30 11.29
C ASN A 18 -0.86 -1.35 9.76
N ILE A 19 -1.16 -2.50 9.15
CA ILE A 19 -1.08 -2.69 7.69
C ILE A 19 -2.02 -1.73 6.96
N LEU A 20 -3.24 -1.57 7.46
CA LEU A 20 -4.22 -0.62 6.93
C LEU A 20 -3.72 0.83 7.00
N GLY A 21 -3.03 1.20 8.08
CA GLY A 21 -2.41 2.52 8.22
C GLY A 21 -1.31 2.77 7.19
N ILE A 22 -0.43 1.79 6.98
CA ILE A 22 0.65 1.85 5.97
C ILE A 22 0.03 1.99 4.57
N ALA A 23 -0.90 1.11 4.20
CA ALA A 23 -1.56 1.14 2.90
C ALA A 23 -2.35 2.45 2.66
N SER A 24 -3.08 2.94 3.66
CA SER A 24 -3.80 4.22 3.57
C SER A 24 -2.85 5.39 3.34
N LYS A 25 -1.68 5.39 3.99
CA LYS A 25 -0.65 6.42 3.80
C LYS A 25 -0.06 6.34 2.40
N THR A 26 0.31 5.14 1.92
CA THR A 26 0.83 4.92 0.56
C THR A 26 -0.12 5.45 -0.50
N LEU A 27 -1.41 5.11 -0.42
CA LEU A 27 -2.41 5.58 -1.40
C LEU A 27 -2.55 7.10 -1.38
N LYS A 28 -2.62 7.72 -0.19
CA LYS A 28 -2.71 9.19 -0.06
C LYS A 28 -1.48 9.92 -0.61
N SER A 29 -0.29 9.33 -0.47
CA SER A 29 0.95 9.89 -1.04
C SER A 29 1.01 9.80 -2.56
N ASN A 30 0.16 8.98 -3.18
CA ASN A 30 0.06 8.79 -4.64
C ASN A 30 -1.23 9.44 -5.20
N ASP A 31 -1.81 10.43 -4.51
CA ASP A 31 -3.05 11.11 -4.90
C ASP A 31 -4.28 10.18 -5.03
N MET A 32 -4.25 9.00 -4.40
CA MET A 32 -5.32 7.99 -4.41
C MET A 32 -6.15 8.02 -3.11
N ALA A 33 -6.59 9.22 -2.70
CA ALA A 33 -7.30 9.41 -1.44
C ALA A 33 -8.69 8.74 -1.42
N ASP A 34 -9.36 8.66 -2.56
CA ASP A 34 -10.66 8.00 -2.70
C ASP A 34 -10.54 6.48 -2.55
N GLU A 35 -9.52 5.88 -3.19
CA GLU A 35 -9.18 4.47 -3.03
C GLU A 35 -8.79 4.15 -1.58
N ALA A 36 -8.05 5.04 -0.92
CA ALA A 36 -7.71 4.88 0.49
C ALA A 36 -8.95 4.82 1.38
N LYS A 37 -9.99 5.60 1.06
CA LYS A 37 -11.27 5.60 1.77
C LYS A 37 -12.06 4.32 1.49
N GLU A 38 -12.19 3.94 0.22
CA GLU A 38 -12.89 2.71 -0.18
C GLU A 38 -12.26 1.46 0.45
N MET A 39 -10.93 1.34 0.39
CA MET A 39 -10.17 0.27 1.03
C MET A 39 -10.46 0.21 2.53
N TYR A 40 -10.46 1.36 3.22
CA TYR A 40 -10.74 1.43 4.65
C TYR A 40 -12.15 0.91 4.99
N GLU A 41 -13.16 1.34 4.22
CA GLU A 41 -14.55 0.88 4.41
C GLU A 41 -14.69 -0.63 4.20
N ARG A 42 -14.03 -1.19 3.18
CA ARG A 42 -14.03 -2.63 2.91
C ARG A 42 -13.30 -3.43 3.99
N VAL A 43 -12.10 -2.99 4.40
CA VAL A 43 -11.31 -3.67 5.44
C VAL A 43 -12.03 -3.65 6.79
N THR A 44 -12.63 -2.52 7.18
CA THR A 44 -13.38 -2.43 8.44
C THR A 44 -14.68 -3.23 8.44
N SER A 45 -15.17 -3.63 7.26
CA SER A 45 -16.31 -4.53 7.08
C SER A 45 -15.92 -6.01 6.95
N SER A 46 -14.62 -6.33 6.95
CA SER A 46 -14.12 -7.71 6.87
C SER A 46 -14.22 -8.43 8.21
N HIS A 47 -14.25 -9.76 8.16
CA HIS A 47 -14.47 -10.62 9.33
C HIS A 47 -13.24 -11.46 9.70
N SER A 48 -12.15 -11.35 8.93
CA SER A 48 -10.91 -12.08 9.19
C SER A 48 -9.68 -11.29 8.75
N TYR A 49 -8.55 -11.63 9.36
CA TYR A 49 -7.26 -11.05 8.99
C TYR A 49 -6.92 -11.30 7.51
N ASP A 50 -7.16 -12.53 7.03
CA ASP A 50 -6.84 -12.92 5.65
C ASP A 50 -7.72 -12.19 4.63
N GLU A 51 -9.02 -12.05 4.91
CA GLU A 51 -9.94 -11.28 4.07
C GLU A 51 -9.51 -9.81 3.99
N ALA A 52 -9.18 -9.21 5.13
CA ALA A 52 -8.69 -7.84 5.19
C ALA A 52 -7.38 -7.67 4.40
N LEU A 53 -6.46 -8.62 4.51
CA LEU A 53 -5.19 -8.60 3.79
C LEU A 53 -5.42 -8.72 2.28
N CYS A 54 -6.30 -9.62 1.84
CA CYS A 54 -6.71 -9.73 0.44
C CYS A 54 -7.24 -8.40 -0.09
N ILE A 55 -8.15 -7.76 0.64
CA ILE A 55 -8.70 -6.45 0.26
C ILE A 55 -7.58 -5.41 0.10
N ILE A 56 -6.64 -5.32 1.04
CA ILE A 56 -5.52 -4.36 0.95
C ILE A 56 -4.70 -4.57 -0.32
N THR A 57 -4.37 -5.82 -0.67
CA THR A 57 -3.61 -6.15 -1.89
C THR A 57 -4.36 -5.89 -3.21
N GLU A 58 -5.67 -5.62 -3.15
CA GLU A 58 -6.41 -5.13 -4.31
C GLU A 58 -6.07 -3.68 -4.66
N TYR A 59 -5.66 -2.86 -3.68
CA TYR A 59 -5.38 -1.43 -3.88
C TYR A 59 -3.89 -1.10 -3.99
N VAL A 60 -3.03 -1.91 -3.37
CA VAL A 60 -1.58 -1.68 -3.34
C VAL A 60 -0.80 -2.89 -3.83
N SER A 61 0.42 -2.65 -4.30
CA SER A 61 1.40 -3.70 -4.61
C SER A 61 2.25 -3.99 -3.37
N PRO A 62 2.13 -5.16 -2.74
CA PRO A 62 2.92 -5.48 -1.56
C PRO A 62 4.41 -5.60 -1.90
N CYS A 63 5.25 -4.87 -1.18
CA CYS A 63 6.70 -4.94 -1.26
C CYS A 63 7.31 -4.87 0.15
N THR A 64 8.62 -5.01 0.24
CA THR A 64 9.44 -4.71 1.41
C THR A 64 9.81 -3.22 1.45
N GLU A 65 10.33 -2.74 2.57
CA GLU A 65 10.87 -1.38 2.66
C GLU A 65 12.09 -1.18 1.74
N ASP A 66 12.94 -2.20 1.60
CA ASP A 66 14.13 -2.15 0.75
C ASP A 66 13.75 -2.00 -0.74
N GLU A 67 12.80 -2.81 -1.23
CA GLU A 67 12.28 -2.71 -2.61
C GLU A 67 11.68 -1.34 -2.90
N MET A 68 11.00 -0.73 -1.91
CA MET A 68 10.40 0.60 -2.08
C MET A 68 11.46 1.70 -2.20
N ASN A 69 12.56 1.60 -1.46
CA ASN A 69 13.66 2.56 -1.53
C ASN A 69 14.43 2.44 -2.86
N GLU A 70 14.64 1.23 -3.37
CA GLU A 70 15.31 1.00 -4.66
C GLU A 70 14.54 1.64 -5.84
N GLU A 71 13.21 1.56 -5.86
CA GLU A 71 12.40 2.22 -6.90
C GLU A 71 12.51 3.75 -6.79
N ALA A 72 12.44 4.30 -5.58
CA ALA A 72 12.58 5.75 -5.37
C ALA A 72 13.95 6.29 -5.82
N GLU A 73 15.03 5.53 -5.61
CA GLU A 73 16.36 5.87 -6.12
C GLU A 73 16.43 5.81 -7.64
N THR A 74 15.79 4.80 -8.25
CA THR A 74 15.76 4.63 -9.71
C THR A 74 14.99 5.76 -10.40
N ASP A 75 13.85 6.16 -9.84
CA ASP A 75 13.06 7.30 -10.32
C ASP A 75 13.81 8.64 -10.16
N SER A 76 14.54 8.81 -9.07
CA SER A 76 15.36 10.01 -8.88
C SER A 76 16.51 10.10 -9.90
N LEU A 77 17.07 8.97 -10.34
CA LEU A 77 18.13 8.92 -11.34
C LEU A 77 17.58 9.12 -12.76
N SER A 78 16.38 8.60 -13.05
CA SER A 78 15.75 8.76 -14.37
C SER A 78 15.35 10.21 -14.68
N HIS A 79 15.02 11.00 -13.65
CA HIS A 79 14.73 12.43 -13.79
C HIS A 79 15.97 13.35 -13.94
N GLN A 80 17.19 12.81 -13.85
CA GLN A 80 18.44 13.57 -13.98
C GLN A 80 19.15 13.40 -15.34
N LEU A 81 18.55 12.68 -16.30
CA LEU A 81 19.03 12.46 -17.67
C LEU A 81 18.05 13.03 -18.70
#